data_AF-A0A9W5TJ18-F1
#
_entry.id   AF-A0A9W5TJ18-F1
#
_cell.length_a   1.000
_cell.length_b   1.000
_cell.length_c   1.000
_cell.angle_alpha   90.00
_cell.angle_beta   90.00
_cell.angle_gamma   90.00
#
_symmetry.space_group_name_H-M   'P 1'
#
loop_
_entity.id
_entity.type
_entity.pdbx_description
1 polymer ?
#
loop_
_entity_poly.entity_id
_entity_poly.type
_entity_poly.pdbx_seq_one_letter_code
_entity_poly.pdbx_strand_id
1 'polypeptide(L)'
;MDGMQLPQWLARFNRHVTNPIQRMWAGWAPTMGILTHVGRRSGRPYRTPLTVFSTRDGVAVLLTYGPDRDWLKNITAAGGGTMRRHGRSFPVTDPHWWTI
;
A
#
# COMPACT_ATOMS: atom_id res chain seq x y z
N MET A 1 -3.69 -36.56 -7.86
CA MET A 1 -4.73 -35.84 -7.13
C MET A 1 -4.10 -35.19 -5.91
N ASP A 2 -4.60 -34.01 -5.56
CA ASP A 2 -4.61 -33.39 -4.24
C ASP A 2 -3.41 -32.63 -3.68
N GLY A 3 -3.65 -31.32 -3.57
CA GLY A 3 -2.92 -30.39 -2.73
C GLY A 3 -2.77 -29.04 -3.42
N MET A 4 -3.78 -28.15 -3.35
CA MET A 4 -3.53 -26.73 -3.59
C MET A 4 -2.48 -26.25 -2.57
N GLN A 5 -1.21 -26.24 -2.96
CA GLN A 5 -0.13 -25.68 -2.14
C GLN A 5 0.30 -24.36 -2.79
N LEU A 6 0.12 -23.27 -2.04
CA LEU A 6 0.63 -21.95 -2.41
C LEU A 6 2.09 -22.08 -2.88
N PRO A 7 2.49 -21.43 -3.99
CA PRO A 7 3.82 -21.56 -4.54
C PRO A 7 4.87 -21.39 -3.44
N GLN A 8 5.82 -22.33 -3.32
CA GLN A 8 6.73 -22.34 -2.18
C GLN A 8 7.55 -21.04 -2.03
N TRP A 9 7.77 -20.31 -3.12
CA TRP A 9 8.40 -18.98 -3.09
C TRP A 9 7.53 -17.95 -2.36
N LEU A 10 6.21 -17.99 -2.56
CA LEU A 10 5.23 -17.11 -1.92
C LEU A 10 5.01 -17.50 -0.44
N ALA A 11 5.03 -18.80 -0.11
CA ALA A 11 4.93 -19.29 1.26
C ALA A 11 6.18 -18.98 2.11
N ARG A 12 7.40 -19.06 1.54
CA ARG A 12 8.65 -18.64 2.19
C ARG A 12 8.69 -17.12 2.42
N PHE A 13 8.20 -16.33 1.46
CA PHE A 13 8.18 -14.86 1.53
C PHE A 13 7.14 -14.35 2.54
N ASN A 14 5.93 -14.95 2.57
CA ASN A 14 4.90 -14.63 3.57
C ASN A 14 5.35 -14.94 5.02
N ARG A 15 6.15 -16.00 5.22
CA ARG A 15 6.71 -16.40 6.52
C ARG A 15 7.81 -15.45 7.04
N HIS A 16 8.56 -14.80 6.14
CA HIS A 16 9.64 -13.86 6.50
C HIS A 16 9.24 -12.39 6.44
N VAL A 17 8.12 -12.04 5.79
CA VAL A 17 7.69 -10.63 5.62
C VAL A 17 6.37 -10.35 6.36
N THR A 18 5.34 -11.16 6.15
CA THR A 18 4.01 -10.93 6.74
C THR A 18 3.95 -11.36 8.21
N ASN A 19 4.57 -12.50 8.58
CA ASN A 19 4.58 -13.00 9.96
C ASN A 19 5.34 -12.11 10.97
N PRO A 20 6.50 -11.52 10.64
CA PRO A 20 7.18 -10.56 11.52
C PRO A 20 6.41 -9.23 11.64
N ILE A 21 5.80 -8.75 10.56
CA ILE A 21 4.94 -7.54 10.56
C ILE A 21 3.66 -7.77 11.38
N GLN A 22 3.09 -8.97 11.36
CA GLN A 22 1.97 -9.37 12.21
C GLN A 22 2.36 -9.55 13.69
N ARG A 23 3.60 -9.99 13.98
CA ARG A 23 4.12 -10.07 15.36
C ARG A 23 4.41 -8.69 15.97
N MET A 24 4.82 -7.73 15.17
CA MET A 24 5.17 -6.37 15.61
C MET A 24 3.94 -5.50 15.95
N TRP A 25 2.74 -5.98 15.60
CA TRP A 25 1.44 -5.34 15.84
C TRP A 25 0.48 -6.15 16.72
N ALA A 26 0.93 -7.25 17.33
CA ALA A 26 0.09 -7.98 18.29
C ALA A 26 -0.37 -7.11 19.48
N GLY A 27 0.23 -5.92 19.67
CA GLY A 27 -0.16 -4.94 20.68
C GLY A 27 -0.74 -3.59 20.20
N TRP A 28 -0.30 -2.97 19.08
CA TRP A 28 -0.61 -1.54 18.83
C TRP A 28 -0.22 -1.04 17.43
N ALA A 29 -1.10 -0.83 16.42
CA ALA A 29 -0.69 -0.60 15.01
C ALA A 29 -0.87 0.78 14.30
N PRO A 30 0.00 1.81 14.53
CA PRO A 30 -0.04 3.14 13.90
C PRO A 30 0.42 3.36 12.43
N THR A 31 0.76 2.36 11.59
CA THR A 31 1.19 2.63 10.18
C THR A 31 0.11 2.45 9.11
N MET A 32 -1.12 2.12 9.49
CA MET A 32 -2.22 1.98 8.54
C MET A 32 -2.71 3.34 8.02
N GLY A 33 -2.82 3.47 6.71
CA GLY A 33 -3.46 4.60 6.04
C GLY A 33 -4.44 4.12 4.96
N ILE A 34 -5.44 4.93 4.65
CA ILE A 34 -6.37 4.69 3.53
C ILE A 34 -6.14 5.76 2.47
N LEU A 35 -5.72 5.34 1.29
CA LEU A 35 -5.62 6.21 0.12
C LEU A 35 -6.93 6.17 -0.66
N THR A 36 -7.55 7.34 -0.82
CA THR A 36 -8.65 7.56 -1.75
C THR A 36 -8.07 8.08 -3.08
N HIS A 37 -8.41 7.43 -4.19
CA HIS A 37 -7.95 7.76 -5.54
C HIS A 37 -9.04 7.54 -6.59
N VAL A 38 -8.85 8.07 -7.79
CA VAL A 38 -9.81 7.91 -8.90
C VAL A 38 -9.23 6.97 -9.96
N GLY A 39 -10.03 6.00 -10.39
CA GLY A 39 -9.65 5.08 -11.46
C GLY A 39 -9.40 5.81 -12.76
N ARG A 40 -8.17 5.78 -13.28
CA ARG A 40 -7.81 6.49 -14.53
C ARG A 40 -8.60 6.07 -15.78
N ARG A 41 -9.18 4.86 -15.77
CA ARG A 41 -10.02 4.34 -16.85
C ARG A 41 -11.52 4.44 -16.56
N SER A 42 -11.92 4.30 -15.30
CA SER A 42 -13.33 4.19 -14.91
C SER A 42 -13.91 5.48 -14.35
N GLY A 43 -13.07 6.46 -13.97
CA GLY A 43 -13.48 7.67 -13.26
C GLY A 43 -14.03 7.41 -11.85
N ARG A 44 -14.03 6.17 -11.37
CA ARG A 44 -14.65 5.80 -10.10
C ARG A 44 -13.72 6.08 -8.91
N PRO A 45 -14.25 6.51 -7.75
CA PRO A 45 -13.47 6.60 -6.53
C PRO A 45 -13.16 5.20 -5.98
N TYR A 46 -11.94 5.01 -5.53
CA TYR A 46 -11.45 3.79 -4.88
C TYR A 46 -10.77 4.15 -3.56
N ARG A 47 -10.79 3.19 -2.62
CA ARG A 47 -10.13 3.30 -1.32
C ARG A 47 -9.22 2.10 -1.14
N THR A 48 -7.94 2.35 -0.95
CA THR A 48 -6.92 1.31 -0.82
C THR A 48 -6.24 1.44 0.54
N PRO A 49 -6.32 0.41 1.42
CA PRO A 49 -5.54 0.37 2.64
C PRO A 49 -4.07 0.12 2.29
N LEU A 50 -3.19 0.91 2.90
CA LEU A 50 -1.76 0.91 2.62
C LEU A 50 -0.98 0.95 3.94
N THR A 51 0.21 0.36 3.91
CA THR A 51 1.23 0.61 4.93
C THR A 51 1.94 1.91 4.60
N VAL A 52 1.78 2.90 5.46
CA VAL A 52 2.21 4.28 5.23
C VAL A 52 3.20 4.71 6.30
N PHE A 53 4.34 5.23 5.85
CA PHE A 53 5.40 5.80 6.67
C PHE A 53 5.44 7.31 6.48
N SER A 54 5.66 8.05 7.57
CA SER A 54 5.91 9.49 7.48
C SER A 54 7.34 9.74 6.99
N THR A 55 7.51 10.70 6.08
CA THR A 55 8.81 11.26 5.71
C THR A 55 8.88 12.72 6.18
N ARG A 56 10.02 13.40 5.96
CA ARG A 56 10.16 14.83 6.29
C ARG A 56 9.14 15.69 5.55
N ASP A 57 8.89 15.35 4.28
CA ASP A 57 8.14 16.21 3.35
C ASP A 57 6.86 15.53 2.84
N GLY A 58 6.47 14.37 3.40
CA GLY A 58 5.28 13.66 2.95
C GLY A 58 5.11 12.26 3.53
N VAL A 59 4.75 11.31 2.66
CA VAL A 59 4.54 9.91 3.03
C VAL A 59 5.19 8.96 2.04
N ALA A 60 5.73 7.87 2.57
CA ALA A 60 6.19 6.73 1.78
C ALA A 60 5.21 5.57 1.95
N VAL A 61 4.89 4.90 0.83
CA VAL A 61 4.00 3.74 0.81
C VAL A 61 4.79 2.49 0.46
N LEU A 62 4.61 1.42 1.24
CA LEU A 62 5.22 0.15 0.93
C LEU A 62 4.59 -0.51 -0.30
N LEU A 63 5.40 -0.78 -1.33
CA LEU A 63 5.00 -1.55 -2.51
C LEU A 63 5.31 -3.04 -2.31
N THR A 64 4.55 -3.71 -1.44
CA THR A 64 4.83 -5.09 -1.02
C THR A 64 5.00 -6.08 -2.16
N TYR A 65 4.38 -5.82 -3.32
CA TYR A 65 4.65 -6.63 -4.51
C TYR A 65 4.77 -5.80 -5.79
N GLY A 66 5.58 -4.74 -5.73
CA GLY A 66 6.04 -3.97 -6.89
C GLY A 66 5.10 -2.85 -7.35
N PRO A 67 5.55 -2.04 -8.34
CA PRO A 67 4.86 -0.83 -8.80
C PRO A 67 3.68 -1.11 -9.73
N ASP A 68 3.48 -2.36 -10.17
CA ASP A 68 2.35 -2.73 -11.02
C ASP A 68 1.04 -2.84 -10.21
N ARG A 69 0.60 -1.71 -9.66
CA ARG A 69 -0.58 -1.58 -8.81
C ARG A 69 -1.50 -0.53 -9.40
N ASP A 70 -2.77 -0.88 -9.53
CA ASP A 70 -3.74 0.06 -10.10
C ASP A 70 -3.86 1.34 -9.31
N TRP A 71 -3.77 1.29 -7.97
CA TRP A 71 -3.79 2.50 -7.16
C TRP A 71 -2.59 3.42 -7.47
N LEU A 72 -1.40 2.88 -7.71
CA LEU A 72 -0.21 3.67 -8.04
C LEU A 72 -0.37 4.31 -9.41
N LYS A 73 -0.78 3.53 -10.41
CA LYS A 73 -1.07 4.04 -11.76
C LYS A 73 -2.16 5.11 -11.77
N ASN A 74 -3.17 4.96 -10.90
CA ASN A 74 -4.28 5.90 -10.77
C ASN A 74 -3.83 7.23 -10.18
N ILE A 75 -3.14 7.23 -9.03
CA ILE A 75 -2.64 8.47 -8.44
C ILE A 75 -1.61 9.14 -9.34
N THR A 76 -0.81 8.37 -10.06
CA THR A 76 0.16 8.91 -11.03
C THR A 76 -0.56 9.65 -12.15
N ALA A 77 -1.59 9.04 -12.74
CA ALA A 77 -2.38 9.69 -13.79
C ALA A 77 -3.16 10.92 -13.29
N ALA A 78 -3.61 10.91 -12.04
CA ALA A 78 -4.34 12.01 -11.42
C ALA A 78 -3.44 13.09 -10.78
N GLY A 79 -2.12 12.87 -10.71
CA GLY A 79 -1.18 13.72 -9.98
C GLY A 79 -1.28 13.62 -8.45
N GLY A 80 -2.12 12.73 -7.90
CA GLY A 80 -2.30 12.59 -6.46
C GLY A 80 -3.59 11.87 -6.03
N GLY A 81 -3.90 12.03 -4.74
CA GLY A 81 -5.09 11.50 -4.07
C GLY A 81 -5.22 12.05 -2.65
N THR A 82 -6.06 11.42 -1.82
CA THR A 82 -6.24 11.81 -0.42
C THR A 82 -5.87 10.67 0.50
N MET A 83 -4.94 10.90 1.42
CA MET A 83 -4.55 9.95 2.45
C MET A 83 -5.32 10.21 3.74
N ARG A 84 -5.88 9.17 4.35
CA ARG A 84 -6.42 9.22 5.71
C ARG A 84 -5.59 8.36 6.65
N ARG A 85 -5.02 8.97 7.69
CA ARG A 85 -4.21 8.29 8.72
C ARG A 85 -4.39 8.99 10.06
N HIS A 86 -4.46 8.23 11.15
CA HIS A 86 -4.65 8.77 12.51
C HIS A 86 -5.86 9.70 12.64
N GLY A 87 -6.96 9.36 11.97
CA GLY A 87 -8.18 10.19 11.94
C GLY A 87 -8.07 11.48 11.12
N ARG A 88 -6.89 11.80 10.56
CA ARG A 88 -6.66 13.00 9.74
C ARG A 88 -6.64 12.65 8.26
N SER A 89 -7.20 13.53 7.45
CA SER A 89 -7.14 13.45 5.98
C SER A 89 -6.25 14.55 5.45
N PHE A 90 -5.37 14.22 4.52
CA PHE A 90 -4.48 15.18 3.86
C PHE A 90 -4.26 14.80 2.39
N PRO A 91 -4.06 15.77 1.49
CA PRO A 91 -3.73 15.49 0.11
C PRO A 91 -2.35 14.84 0.01
N VAL A 92 -2.19 13.94 -0.95
CA VAL A 92 -0.90 13.45 -1.41
C VAL A 92 -0.76 13.80 -2.87
N THR A 93 0.36 14.40 -3.24
CA THR A 93 0.64 14.92 -4.57
C THR A 93 2.03 14.49 -5.02
N ASP A 94 2.37 14.73 -6.28
CA ASP A 94 3.68 14.43 -6.85
C ASP A 94 4.13 12.97 -6.61
N PRO A 95 3.31 11.98 -7.04
CA PRO A 95 3.62 10.57 -6.80
C PRO A 95 4.84 10.16 -7.62
N HIS A 96 5.89 9.75 -6.92
CA HIS A 96 7.08 9.15 -7.50
C HIS A 96 7.37 7.83 -6.78
N TRP A 97 7.96 6.89 -7.51
CA TRP A 97 8.37 5.61 -6.95
C TRP A 97 9.77 5.27 -7.45
N TRP A 98 10.49 4.53 -6.62
CA TRP A 98 11.78 3.97 -6.94
C TRP A 98 11.73 2.46 -6.73
N THR A 99 12.33 1.73 -7.66
CA THR A 99 12.65 0.32 -7.47
C THR A 99 14.04 0.26 -6.85
N ILE A 100 14.18 -0.49 -5.76
CA ILE A 100 15.48 -0.91 -5.22
C ILE A 100 16.07 -2.04 -6.04
#